data_AF-A0ABD5S4A3-F1
#
_entry.id   AF-A0ABD5S4A3-F1
#
_cell.length_a   1.000
_cell.length_b   1.000
_cell.length_c   1.000
_cell.angle_alpha   90.00
_cell.angle_beta   90.00
_cell.angle_gamma   90.00
#
_symmetry.space_group_name_H-M   'P 1'
#
loop_
_entity.id
_entity.type
_entity.pdbx_description
1 polymer ?
#
loop_
_entity_poly.entity_id
_entity_poly.type
_entity_poly.pdbx_seq_one_letter_code
_entity_poly.pdbx_strand_id
1 'polypeptide(L)'
;VAANALWPVAAIETEATRHFEMGQPEDWRTPEVVADATLELLSRDPDSFTGNAVYDEDVLREAGVDDFSEYAVVEGTEPGPNSALLFDPAFDPDADRR
;
A
#
# COMPACT_ATOMS: atom_id res chain seq x y z
N VAL A 1 -17.73 -5.07 15.45
CA VAL A 1 -17.52 -4.32 14.17
C VAL A 1 -16.12 -3.75 14.25
N ALA A 2 -15.25 -4.13 13.31
CA ALA A 2 -13.94 -3.52 13.19
C ALA A 2 -14.01 -2.26 12.33
N ALA A 3 -13.17 -1.27 12.65
CA ALA A 3 -12.97 -0.07 11.85
C ALA A 3 -11.47 0.21 11.75
N ASN A 4 -10.92 0.21 10.54
CA ASN A 4 -9.51 0.47 10.27
C ASN A 4 -9.39 1.42 9.08
N ALA A 5 -8.27 2.14 8.99
CA ALA A 5 -7.87 2.91 7.83
C ALA A 5 -6.75 2.17 7.09
N LEU A 6 -6.83 2.15 5.76
CA LEU A 6 -5.83 1.59 4.87
C LEU A 6 -5.28 2.71 3.98
N TRP A 7 -3.96 2.78 3.83
CA TRP A 7 -3.31 3.76 2.96
C TRP A 7 -2.28 3.08 2.05
N PRO A 8 -2.20 3.44 0.76
CA PRO A 8 -1.19 2.87 -0.12
C PRO A 8 0.19 3.51 0.08
N VAL A 9 1.24 2.69 0.12
CA VAL A 9 2.63 3.19 0.22
C VAL A 9 3.06 3.92 -1.05
N ALA A 10 2.83 3.32 -2.22
CA ALA A 10 3.08 3.90 -3.53
C ALA A 10 1.83 4.61 -4.07
N ALA A 11 2.00 5.49 -5.07
CA ALA A 11 0.84 6.01 -5.79
C ALA A 11 0.16 4.89 -6.60
N ILE A 12 -1.16 4.93 -6.71
CA ILE A 12 -1.94 3.88 -7.38
C ILE A 12 -2.37 4.35 -8.76
N GLU A 13 -2.26 3.50 -9.79
CA GLU A 13 -2.70 3.81 -11.14
C GLU A 13 -4.22 3.91 -11.21
N THR A 14 -4.72 5.13 -11.10
CA THR A 14 -6.13 5.47 -11.27
C THR A 14 -6.29 6.66 -12.20
N GLU A 15 -7.51 6.89 -12.67
CA GLU A 15 -7.81 8.11 -13.45
C GLU A 15 -7.52 9.39 -12.67
N ALA A 16 -7.69 9.38 -11.34
CA ALA A 16 -7.35 10.54 -10.50
C ALA A 16 -5.83 10.79 -10.49
N THR A 17 -5.02 9.75 -10.29
CA THR A 17 -3.55 9.83 -10.30
C THR A 17 -3.03 10.36 -11.64
N ARG A 18 -3.62 9.90 -12.75
CA ARG A 18 -3.34 10.40 -14.10
C ARG A 18 -3.76 11.86 -14.27
N HIS A 19 -4.97 12.21 -13.85
CA HIS A 19 -5.53 13.56 -13.99
C HIS A 19 -4.74 14.63 -13.21
N PHE A 20 -4.26 14.27 -12.02
CA PHE A 20 -3.49 15.15 -11.15
C PHE A 20 -1.97 15.05 -11.34
N GLU A 21 -1.51 14.34 -12.39
CA GLU A 21 -0.10 14.23 -12.75
C GLU A 21 0.80 13.78 -11.58
N MET A 22 0.32 12.82 -10.78
CA MET A 22 0.99 12.38 -9.55
C MET A 22 2.15 11.40 -9.81
N GLY A 23 3.15 11.82 -10.59
CA GLY A 23 4.29 10.99 -11.01
C GLY A 23 4.12 10.41 -12.41
N GLN A 24 4.91 9.39 -12.74
CA GLN A 24 4.85 8.63 -13.99
C GLN A 24 4.44 7.17 -13.72
N PRO A 25 4.01 6.39 -14.73
CA PRO A 25 3.65 4.98 -14.55
C PRO A 25 4.71 4.14 -13.83
N GLU A 26 5.99 4.46 -13.99
CA GLU A 26 7.10 3.81 -13.30
C GLU A 26 7.09 4.02 -11.78
N ASP A 27 6.43 5.07 -11.29
CA ASP A 27 6.27 5.43 -9.88
C ASP A 27 5.01 4.83 -9.24
N TRP A 28 4.21 4.07 -10.00
CA TRP A 28 2.87 3.65 -9.59
C TRP A 28 2.75 2.15 -9.42
N ARG A 29 1.85 1.77 -8.52
CA ARG A 29 1.34 0.40 -8.42
C ARG A 29 -0.06 0.26 -8.99
N THR A 30 -0.39 -0.95 -9.38
CA THR A 30 -1.73 -1.29 -9.84
C THR A 30 -2.72 -1.28 -8.65
N PRO A 31 -4.02 -1.05 -8.88
CA PRO A 31 -5.02 -1.04 -7.82
C PRO A 31 -5.15 -2.35 -7.02
N GLU A 32 -4.69 -3.46 -7.57
CA GLU A 32 -4.73 -4.79 -6.96
C GLU A 32 -4.03 -4.82 -5.59
N VAL A 33 -2.95 -4.06 -5.38
CA VAL A 33 -2.25 -4.03 -4.07
C VAL A 33 -3.16 -3.56 -2.93
N VAL A 34 -4.01 -2.57 -3.18
CA VAL A 34 -4.99 -2.06 -2.20
C VAL A 34 -6.14 -3.04 -2.06
N ALA A 35 -6.56 -3.71 -3.15
CA ALA A 35 -7.62 -4.70 -3.12
C ALA A 35 -7.21 -5.93 -2.29
N ASP A 36 -6.02 -6.47 -2.50
CA ASP A 36 -5.50 -7.62 -1.78
C ASP A 36 -5.28 -7.29 -0.30
N ALA A 37 -4.68 -6.13 0.00
CA ALA A 37 -4.56 -5.66 1.38
C ALA A 37 -5.93 -5.51 2.07
N THR A 38 -6.95 -5.04 1.33
CA THR A 38 -8.32 -4.96 1.85
C THR A 38 -8.90 -6.34 2.12
N LEU A 39 -8.71 -7.31 1.22
CA LEU A 39 -9.18 -8.68 1.42
C LEU A 39 -8.52 -9.33 2.65
N GLU A 40 -7.22 -9.09 2.85
CA GLU A 40 -6.53 -9.54 4.06
C GLU A 40 -7.05 -8.86 5.33
N LEU A 41 -7.34 -7.55 5.30
CA LEU A 41 -7.97 -6.88 6.44
C LEU A 41 -9.35 -7.44 6.76
N LEU A 42 -10.13 -7.80 5.75
CA LEU A 42 -11.47 -8.38 5.91
C LEU A 42 -11.44 -9.84 6.40
N SER A 43 -10.31 -10.54 6.23
CA SER A 43 -10.12 -11.93 6.70
C SER A 43 -9.75 -12.00 8.18
N ARG A 44 -9.21 -10.90 8.76
CA ARG A 44 -8.81 -10.81 10.17
C ARG A 44 -10.00 -10.83 11.12
N ASP A 45 -9.76 -11.34 12.33
CA ASP A 45 -10.76 -11.35 13.39
C ASP A 45 -11.14 -9.91 13.81
N PRO A 46 -12.40 -9.48 13.62
CA PRO A 46 -12.83 -8.11 13.87
C PRO A 46 -12.82 -7.72 15.35
N ASP A 47 -12.73 -8.67 16.28
CA ASP A 47 -12.64 -8.39 17.71
C ASP A 47 -11.20 -8.08 18.17
N SER A 48 -10.20 -8.48 17.38
CA SER A 48 -8.79 -8.26 17.70
C SER A 48 -8.12 -7.22 16.80
N PHE A 49 -8.58 -7.05 15.55
CA PHE A 49 -7.98 -6.13 14.58
C PHE A 49 -8.91 -4.95 14.27
N THR A 50 -8.94 -3.95 15.15
CA THR A 50 -9.75 -2.73 14.99
C THR A 50 -9.05 -1.50 15.56
N GLY A 51 -9.31 -0.32 14.98
CA GLY A 51 -8.77 0.96 15.41
C GLY A 51 -7.39 1.28 14.84
N ASN A 52 -6.95 0.55 13.81
CA ASN A 52 -5.62 0.71 13.23
C ASN A 52 -5.65 1.64 12.00
N ALA A 53 -4.52 2.28 11.74
CA ALA A 53 -4.19 2.90 10.46
C ALA A 53 -2.96 2.18 9.92
N VAL A 54 -3.11 1.52 8.78
CA VAL A 54 -2.09 0.61 8.24
C VAL A 54 -1.78 0.94 6.78
N TYR A 55 -0.58 0.56 6.36
CA TYR A 55 -0.20 0.57 4.96
C TYR A 55 -0.52 -0.77 4.29
N ASP A 56 -0.83 -0.72 3.00
CA ASP A 56 -1.07 -1.90 2.17
C ASP A 56 0.09 -2.90 2.20
N GLU A 57 1.32 -2.43 2.05
CA GLU A 57 2.50 -3.29 2.09
C GLU A 57 2.70 -3.97 3.45
N ASP A 58 2.41 -3.30 4.56
CA ASP A 58 2.59 -3.90 5.89
C ASP A 58 1.57 -5.01 6.13
N VAL A 59 0.32 -4.79 5.72
CA VAL A 59 -0.74 -5.80 5.76
C VAL A 59 -0.37 -7.02 4.93
N LEU A 60 0.16 -6.81 3.73
CA LEU A 60 0.53 -7.88 2.80
C LEU A 60 1.80 -8.62 3.25
N ARG A 61 2.78 -7.92 3.82
CA ARG A 61 3.96 -8.55 4.45
C ARG A 61 3.58 -9.45 5.63
N GLU A 62 2.68 -8.99 6.49
CA GLU A 62 2.15 -9.83 7.57
C GLU A 62 1.44 -11.09 7.05
N ALA A 63 0.88 -11.02 5.83
CA ALA A 63 0.29 -12.17 5.12
C ALA A 63 1.32 -13.01 4.34
N GLY A 64 2.60 -12.64 4.35
CA GLY A 64 3.70 -13.38 3.72
C GLY A 64 4.08 -12.91 2.31
N VAL A 65 3.65 -11.73 1.89
CA VAL A 65 4.04 -11.11 0.61
C VAL A 65 5.28 -10.22 0.82
N ASP A 66 6.42 -10.66 0.31
CA ASP A 66 7.69 -9.91 0.37
C ASP A 66 8.07 -9.26 -0.98
N ASP A 67 7.57 -9.80 -2.09
CA ASP A 67 7.81 -9.31 -3.44
C ASP A 67 6.57 -8.55 -3.95
N PHE A 68 6.74 -7.24 -4.15
CA PHE A 68 5.68 -6.36 -4.64
C PHE A 68 5.80 -6.05 -6.13
N SER A 69 6.72 -6.72 -6.85
CA SER A 69 6.95 -6.46 -8.28
C SER A 69 5.74 -6.77 -9.15
N GLU A 70 4.87 -7.70 -8.73
CA GLU A 70 3.62 -8.01 -9.44
C GLU A 70 2.64 -6.83 -9.47
N TYR A 71 2.76 -5.92 -8.51
CA TYR A 71 1.92 -4.73 -8.43
C TYR A 71 2.53 -3.54 -9.18
N ALA A 72 3.71 -3.64 -9.78
CA ALA A 72 4.27 -2.54 -10.56
C ALA A 72 3.51 -2.37 -11.89
N VAL A 73 3.13 -1.14 -12.21
CA VAL A 73 2.46 -0.83 -13.49
C VAL A 73 3.39 -1.06 -14.68
N VAL A 74 4.68 -0.77 -14.50
CA VAL A 74 5.73 -1.01 -15.48
C VAL A 74 6.62 -2.14 -14.98
N GLU A 75 6.73 -3.22 -15.74
CA GLU A 75 7.54 -4.38 -15.37
C GLU A 75 9.01 -3.98 -15.13
N GLY A 76 9.57 -4.44 -14.01
CA GLY A 76 10.95 -4.18 -13.62
C GLY A 76 11.19 -2.83 -12.92
N THR A 77 10.14 -2.05 -12.63
CA THR A 77 10.24 -0.89 -11.75
C THR A 77 9.94 -1.26 -10.30
N GLU A 78 10.44 -0.43 -9.38
CA GLU A 78 10.16 -0.53 -7.95
C GLU A 78 9.55 0.81 -7.49
N PRO A 79 8.21 0.96 -7.56
CA PRO A 79 7.52 2.16 -7.12
C PRO A 79 7.85 2.51 -5.67
N GLY A 80 8.42 3.69 -5.47
CA GLY A 80 8.81 4.19 -4.14
C GLY A 80 7.62 4.67 -3.30
N PRO A 81 7.84 4.98 -2.01
CA PRO A 81 6.80 5.29 -1.04
C PRO A 81 6.25 6.73 -1.14
N ASN A 82 6.07 7.22 -2.37
CA ASN A 82 5.69 8.61 -2.64
C ASN A 82 4.32 8.98 -2.04
N SER A 83 3.39 8.03 -1.97
CA SER A 83 2.06 8.25 -1.37
C SER A 83 2.15 8.30 0.15
N ALA A 84 2.92 7.43 0.80
CA ALA A 84 3.14 7.47 2.25
C ALA A 84 3.85 8.77 2.67
N LEU A 85 4.95 9.12 1.99
CA LEU A 85 5.76 10.30 2.32
C LEU A 85 5.02 11.64 2.19
N LEU A 86 3.94 11.68 1.39
CA LEU A 86 3.09 12.86 1.27
C LEU A 86 2.38 13.21 2.59
N PHE A 87 2.07 12.20 3.42
CA PHE A 87 1.30 12.37 4.66
C PHE A 87 2.10 12.05 5.93
N ASP A 88 3.12 11.20 5.81
CA ASP A 88 4.09 10.91 6.85
C ASP A 88 5.53 11.09 6.33
N PRO A 89 6.12 12.28 6.49
CA PRO A 89 7.50 12.55 6.06
C PRO A 89 8.56 11.72 6.79
N ALA A 90 8.20 11.05 7.89
CA ALA A 90 9.09 10.17 8.65
C ALA A 90 8.90 8.69 8.28
N PHE A 91 8.04 8.39 7.30
CA PHE A 91 7.82 7.03 6.84
C PHE A 91 9.13 6.37 6.39
N ASP A 92 9.39 5.19 6.94
CA ASP A 92 10.54 4.35 6.62
C ASP A 92 10.05 2.91 6.44
N PRO A 93 10.04 2.37 5.21
CA PRO A 93 9.56 1.01 4.93
C PRO A 93 10.42 -0.09 5.58
N ASP A 94 11.58 0.27 6.12
CA ASP A 94 12.52 -0.63 6.80
C ASP A 94 12.55 -0.44 8.33
N ALA A 95 11.77 0.49 8.90
CA ALA A 95 11.84 0.80 10.33
C ALA A 95 11.54 -0.41 11.22
N ASP A 96 10.58 -1.25 10.84
CA ASP A 96 10.19 -2.47 11.56
C ASP A 96 11.03 -3.71 11.18
N ARG A 97 12.04 -3.57 10.30
CA ARG A 97 12.96 -4.64 9.88
C ARG A 97 14.20 -4.78 10.80
N ARG A 98 14.23 -4.12 11.96
CA ARG A 98 15.36 -4.13 12.92
C ARG A 98 15.10 -4.88 14.22
#